data_AF-A0A4Y3FTK0-F1
#
_entry.id   AF-A0A4Y3FTK0-F1
#
_cell.length_a   1.000
_cell.length_b   1.000
_cell.length_c   1.000
_cell.angle_alpha   90.00
_cell.angle_beta   90.00
_cell.angle_gamma   90.00
#
_symmetry.space_group_name_H-M   'P 1'
#
loop_
_entity.id
_entity.type
_entity.pdbx_description
1 polymer ?
#
loop_
_entity_poly.entity_id
_entity_poly.type
_entity_poly.pdbx_seq_one_letter_code
_entity_poly.pdbx_strand_id
1 'polypeptide(L)' 'MRSIENLIIDLLEDIYPEQINMEKLASITGYSKTYLSKKILEMKDKGWIKIAKTREETYIKFSP' A
#
# COMPACT_ATOMS: atom_id res chain seq x y z
N MET A 1 15.54 0.71 12.59
CA MET A 1 14.88 -0.07 11.50
C MET A 1 13.61 0.67 11.11
N ARG A 2 13.46 1.13 9.87
CA ARG A 2 12.14 1.56 9.37
C ARG A 2 11.31 0.30 9.15
N SER A 3 10.10 0.23 9.70
CA SER A 3 9.17 -0.87 9.42
C SER A 3 8.68 -0.76 7.97
N ILE A 4 8.37 -1.89 7.34
CA ILE A 4 7.76 -1.91 6.00
C ILE A 4 6.45 -1.09 5.96
N GLU A 5 5.74 -1.02 7.08
CA GLU A 5 4.51 -0.23 7.23
C GLU A 5 4.78 1.27 7.04
N ASN A 6 5.83 1.80 7.67
CA ASN A 6 6.21 3.21 7.49
C ASN A 6 6.64 3.48 6.05
N LEU A 7 7.39 2.55 5.43
CA LEU A 7 7.75 2.70 4.02
C LEU A 7 6.51 2.76 3.11
N ILE A 8 5.50 1.92 3.38
CA ILE A 8 4.25 1.93 2.60
C ILE A 8 3.49 3.25 2.82
N ILE A 9 3.43 3.77 4.04
CA ILE A 9 2.80 5.06 4.34
C ILE A 9 3.53 6.19 3.62
N ASP A 10 4.86 6.29 3.76
CA ASP A 10 5.68 7.30 3.08
C ASP A 10 5.43 7.28 1.57
N LEU A 11 5.34 6.09 0.95
CA LEU A 11 5.05 5.95 -0.48
C LEU A 11 3.65 6.42 -0.88
N LEU A 12 2.66 6.21 -0.01
CA LEU A 12 1.27 6.61 -0.23
C LEU A 12 1.04 8.10 0.05
N GLU A 13 1.77 8.69 1.00
CA GLU A 13 1.69 10.11 1.35
C GLU A 13 2.48 11.00 0.37
N ASP A 14 3.75 10.65 0.08
CA ASP A 14 4.65 11.52 -0.69
C ASP A 14 4.61 11.28 -2.21
N ILE A 15 4.53 10.02 -2.66
CA ILE A 15 4.87 9.68 -4.05
C ILE A 15 3.63 9.38 -4.90
N TYR A 16 2.61 8.75 -4.32
CA TYR A 16 1.37 8.37 -5.02
C TYR A 16 0.12 8.74 -4.20
N PRO A 17 -0.16 10.03 -3.98
CA PRO A 17 -1.27 10.49 -3.14
C PRO A 17 -2.63 10.02 -3.65
N GLU A 18 -2.71 9.69 -4.95
CA GLU A 18 -3.98 9.40 -5.60
C GLU A 18 -4.34 7.93 -5.64
N GLN A 19 -3.38 6.98 -5.79
CA GLN A 19 -3.57 5.53 -5.77
C GLN A 19 -2.27 4.80 -6.20
N ILE A 20 -1.89 3.73 -5.50
CA ILE A 20 -0.83 2.80 -5.96
C ILE A 20 -1.40 1.39 -6.13
N ASN A 21 -1.06 0.72 -7.23
CA ASN A 21 -1.38 -0.69 -7.43
C ASN A 21 -0.30 -1.60 -6.82
N MET A 22 -0.63 -2.87 -6.62
CA MET A 22 0.28 -3.82 -5.97
C MET A 22 1.55 -4.11 -6.76
N GLU A 23 1.50 -4.01 -8.10
CA GLU A 23 2.69 -4.20 -8.93
C GLU A 23 3.73 -3.12 -8.70
N LYS A 24 3.30 -1.87 -8.70
CA LYS A 24 4.18 -0.74 -8.48
C LYS A 24 4.75 -0.74 -7.06
N LEU A 25 3.92 -1.10 -6.08
CA LEU A 25 4.38 -1.24 -4.70
C LEU A 25 5.45 -2.34 -4.54
N ALA A 26 5.27 -3.48 -5.20
CA ALA A 26 6.28 -4.55 -5.20
C ALA A 26 7.57 -4.10 -5.89
N SER A 27 7.46 -3.40 -7.02
CA SER A 27 8.61 -2.89 -7.76
C SER A 27 9.44 -1.86 -6.97
N ILE A 28 8.79 -1.00 -6.18
CA ILE A 28 9.47 0.05 -5.41
C ILE A 28 10.10 -0.53 -4.14
N THR A 29 9.35 -1.36 -3.42
CA THR A 29 9.76 -1.86 -2.11
C THR A 29 10.70 -3.08 -2.21
N GLY A 30 10.72 -3.76 -3.36
CA GLY A 30 11.50 -4.98 -3.58
C GLY A 30 10.92 -6.22 -2.90
N TYR A 31 9.78 -6.11 -2.23
CA TYR A 31 9.12 -7.24 -1.57
C TYR A 31 8.15 -7.97 -2.51
N SER A 32 7.91 -9.25 -2.20
CA SER A 32 6.95 -10.04 -2.97
C SER A 32 5.53 -9.52 -2.80
N LYS A 33 4.74 -9.62 -3.87
CA LYS A 33 3.30 -9.25 -3.86
C LYS A 33 2.56 -9.95 -2.71
N THR A 34 2.85 -11.22 -2.45
CA THR A 34 2.22 -11.99 -1.36
C THR A 34 2.52 -11.41 0.02
N TYR A 35 3.78 -11.04 0.28
CA TYR A 35 4.17 -10.43 1.56
C TYR A 35 3.49 -9.07 1.74
N LEU A 36 3.53 -8.24 0.71
CA LEU A 36 2.90 -6.92 0.72
C LEU A 36 1.38 -7.03 0.86
N SER A 37 0.71 -7.96 0.19
CA SER A 37 -0.73 -8.17 0.35
C SER A 37 -1.12 -8.49 1.79
N LYS A 38 -0.34 -9.32 2.50
CA LYS A 38 -0.57 -9.57 3.93
C LYS A 38 -0.41 -8.29 4.75
N LYS A 39 0.65 -7.54 4.50
CA LYS A 39 0.92 -6.28 5.22
C LYS A 39 -0.14 -5.22 4.97
N ILE A 40 -0.59 -5.08 3.74
CA ILE A 40 -1.65 -4.15 3.36
C ILE A 40 -2.98 -4.52 4.01
N LEU A 41 -3.31 -5.82 4.12
CA LEU A 41 -4.49 -6.25 4.87
C LEU A 41 -4.36 -5.90 6.37
N GLU A 42 -3.21 -6.17 6.99
CA GLU A 42 -2.96 -5.79 8.39
C GLU A 42 -3.09 -4.26 8.60
N MET A 43 -2.53 -3.45 7.70
CA MET A 43 -2.60 -1.99 7.77
C MET A 43 -4.03 -1.46 7.54
N LYS A 44 -4.79 -2.10 6.65
CA LYS A 44 -6.21 -1.81 6.45
C LYS A 44 -7.02 -2.10 7.72
N ASP A 45 -6.79 -3.25 8.35
CA ASP A 45 -7.50 -3.65 9.56
C ASP A 45 -7.17 -2.74 10.75
N LYS A 46 -5.94 -2.18 10.78
CA LYS A 46 -5.54 -1.11 11.72
C LYS A 46 -6.13 0.27 11.38
N GLY A 47 -6.78 0.43 10.23
CA GLY A 47 -7.37 1.69 9.77
C GLY A 47 -6.37 2.68 9.15
N TRP A 48 -5.12 2.30 8.93
CA TRP A 48 -4.07 3.19 8.42
C TRP A 48 -4.18 3.47 6.91
N ILE A 49 -4.81 2.57 6.17
CA ILE A 49 -5.00 2.68 4.73
C ILE A 49 -6.39 2.21 4.32
N LYS A 50 -6.87 2.71 3.18
CA LYS A 50 -8.10 2.30 2.51
C LYS A 50 -7.76 1.64 1.19
N ILE A 51 -8.35 0.47 0.93
CA ILE A 51 -8.24 -0.20 -0.37
C ILE A 51 -9.46 0.19 -1.20
N ALA A 52 -9.22 0.86 -2.32
CA ALA A 52 -10.24 1.21 -3.29
C ALA A 52 -10.16 0.25 -4.48
N LYS A 53 -11.31 -0.17 -5.00
CA LYS A 53 -11.37 -1.02 -6.20
C LYS A 53 -12.23 -0.32 -7.24
N THR A 54 -11.66 -0.08 -8.42
CA THR A 54 -12.41 0.36 -9.60
C THR A 54 -12.86 -0.87 -10.40
N ARG A 55 -13.67 -0.67 -11.45
CA ARG A 55 -14.14 -1.75 -12.31
C ARG A 55 -13.00 -2.51 -13.01
N GLU A 56 -11.81 -1.92 -13.09
CA GLU A 56 -10.69 -2.45 -13.86
C GLU A 56 -9.47 -2.77 -12.98
N GLU A 57 -9.27 -2.11 -11.82
CA GLU A 57 -8.07 -2.31 -11.00
C GLU A 57 -8.32 -2.14 -9.49
N THR A 58 -7.46 -2.76 -8.65
CA THR A 58 -7.46 -2.59 -7.18
C THR A 58 -6.26 -1.74 -6.76
N TYR A 59 -6.53 -0.69 -5.99
CA TYR A 59 -5.54 0.28 -5.56
C TYR A 59 -5.57 0.52 -4.05
N ILE A 60 -4.44 0.96 -3.51
CA ILE A 60 -4.27 1.31 -2.10
C ILE A 60 -4.14 2.83 -1.97
N LYS A 61 -4.80 3.40 -0.96
CA LYS A 61 -4.77 4.82 -0.59
C LYS A 61 -4.55 4.98 0.92
N PHE A 62 -3.85 6.02 1.35
CA PHE A 62 -3.70 6.35 2.77
C PHE A 62 -5.02 6.82 3.40
N SER A 63 -5.24 6.52 4.68
CA SER A 63 -6.35 7.07 5.47
C SER A 63 -5.83 7.61 6.81
N PRO A 64 -5.85 8.94 7.03
CA PRO A 64 -5.72 9.50 8.36
C PRO A 64 -6.93 9.16 9.23
#